data_AF-A0A951Q296-F1
#
_entry.id   AF-A0A951Q296-F1
#
_cell.length_a   1.000
_cell.length_b   1.000
_cell.length_c   1.000
_cell.angle_alpha   90.00
_cell.angle_beta   90.00
_cell.angle_gamma   90.00
#
_symmetry.space_group_name_H-M   'P 1'
#
loop_
_entity.id
_entity.type
_entity.pdbx_description
1 polymer ?
#
loop_
_entity_poly.entity_id
_entity_poly.type
_entity_poly.pdbx_seq_one_letter_code
_entity_poly.pdbx_strand_id
1 'polypeptide(L)'
;MEVAEIQSWLFQIEPLEGESLSHFLGRFRRANELTPTGLGKAAGLGGAIARWEKFRFNPPPSRQQLESLAQVVSVEADRLAQMLPPAGVGMKIEPIRLCGACYAESPCHKIEWQFKVTQGCSSHNLTLLSECPNCGARFKVPALWVDGWCQWCFLTFADMVKYQKSLNEFLQK
;
A
#
# COMPACT_ATOMS: atom_id res chain seq x y z
N MET A 1 -2.91 24.43 28.76
CA MET A 1 -2.25 24.04 27.50
C MET A 1 -3.34 23.41 26.66
N GLU A 2 -3.89 24.16 25.70
CA GLU A 2 -4.96 23.63 24.85
C GLU A 2 -4.38 22.55 23.95
N VAL A 3 -4.84 21.32 24.15
CA VAL A 3 -4.67 20.23 23.20
C VAL A 3 -5.59 20.59 22.05
N ALA A 4 -5.03 20.93 20.89
CA ALA A 4 -5.82 21.12 19.68
C ALA A 4 -6.59 19.81 19.42
N GLU A 5 -7.90 19.82 19.65
CA GLU A 5 -8.79 18.73 19.28
C GLU A 5 -8.61 18.47 17.79
N ILE A 6 -7.99 17.34 17.45
CA ILE A 6 -7.91 16.91 16.05
C ILE A 6 -9.36 16.68 15.61
N GLN A 7 -9.75 17.49 14.64
CA GLN A 7 -11.11 17.83 14.30
C GLN A 7 -11.94 16.60 13.87
N SER A 8 -13.15 16.53 14.43
CA SER A 8 -14.18 15.48 14.28
C SER A 8 -14.74 15.28 12.86
N TRP A 9 -14.07 15.80 11.83
CA TRP A 9 -14.56 15.87 10.45
C TRP A 9 -13.79 14.99 9.46
N LEU A 10 -12.74 14.28 9.91
CA LEU A 10 -12.06 13.30 9.07
C LEU A 10 -12.82 11.97 9.11
N PHE A 11 -13.12 11.44 7.93
CA PHE A 11 -13.60 10.08 7.77
C PHE A 11 -12.51 9.11 8.23
N GLN A 12 -12.90 8.26 9.17
CA GLN A 12 -12.05 7.21 9.69
C GLN A 12 -11.99 6.06 8.70
N ILE A 13 -10.78 5.59 8.42
CA ILE A 13 -10.54 4.49 7.49
C ILE A 13 -9.83 3.38 8.24
N GLU A 14 -10.47 2.22 8.31
CA GLU A 14 -9.85 1.07 8.94
C GLU A 14 -8.76 0.44 8.04
N PRO A 15 -7.58 0.17 8.61
CA PRO A 15 -6.54 -0.65 8.01
C PRO A 15 -7.00 -2.07 7.65
N LEU A 16 -6.79 -2.47 6.39
CA LEU A 16 -7.02 -3.85 5.99
C LEU A 16 -5.85 -4.76 6.42
N GLU A 17 -6.12 -6.05 6.62
CA GLU A 17 -5.10 -7.01 7.03
C GLU A 17 -3.95 -7.07 6.01
N GLY A 18 -2.70 -6.99 6.49
CA GLY A 18 -1.51 -7.00 5.64
C GLY A 18 -1.37 -5.81 4.67
N GLU A 19 -2.23 -4.80 4.77
CA GLU A 19 -2.22 -3.63 3.89
C GLU A 19 -0.89 -2.87 3.99
N SER A 20 -0.38 -2.45 2.84
CA SER A 20 0.81 -1.60 2.80
C SER A 20 0.50 -0.15 3.17
N LEU A 21 1.47 0.53 3.81
CA LEU A 21 1.27 1.92 4.27
C LEU A 21 0.95 2.85 3.10
N SER A 22 1.56 2.61 1.94
CA SER A 22 1.27 3.33 0.70
C SER A 22 -0.21 3.29 0.33
N HIS A 23 -0.81 2.09 0.32
CA HIS A 23 -2.20 1.90 -0.06
C HIS A 23 -3.16 2.53 0.96
N PHE A 24 -2.90 2.29 2.24
CA PHE A 24 -3.67 2.87 3.35
C PHE A 24 -3.70 4.40 3.28
N LEU A 25 -2.54 5.04 3.15
CA LEU A 25 -2.44 6.51 3.04
C LEU A 25 -3.20 7.04 1.82
N GLY A 26 -3.13 6.34 0.69
CA GLY A 26 -3.91 6.68 -0.50
C GLY A 26 -5.42 6.65 -0.25
N ARG A 27 -5.93 5.59 0.40
CA ARG A 27 -7.35 5.46 0.76
C ARG A 27 -7.78 6.56 1.72
N PHE A 28 -7.03 6.74 2.81
CA PHE A 28 -7.29 7.77 3.81
C PHE A 28 -7.38 9.15 3.18
N ARG A 29 -6.42 9.51 2.33
CA ARG A 29 -6.42 10.81 1.68
C ARG A 29 -7.58 11.00 0.73
N ARG A 30 -7.96 9.99 -0.05
CA ARG A 30 -9.10 10.12 -0.98
C ARG A 30 -10.42 10.29 -0.24
N ALA A 31 -10.63 9.52 0.84
CA ALA A 31 -11.82 9.66 1.67
C ALA A 31 -11.95 11.04 2.32
N ASN A 32 -10.83 11.73 2.52
CA ASN A 32 -10.76 13.03 3.20
C ASN A 32 -10.35 14.19 2.29
N GLU A 33 -10.34 13.99 0.97
CA GLU A 33 -9.93 14.99 -0.03
C GLU A 33 -8.56 15.65 0.23
N LEU A 34 -7.63 14.90 0.83
CA LEU A 34 -6.31 15.39 1.21
C LEU A 34 -5.27 15.17 0.12
N THR A 35 -4.40 16.17 -0.03
CA THR A 35 -3.12 15.99 -0.74
C THR A 35 -2.07 15.36 0.19
N PRO A 36 -0.99 14.73 -0.34
CA PRO A 36 0.11 14.26 0.49
C PRO A 36 0.72 15.38 1.36
N THR A 37 0.80 16.60 0.82
CA THR A 37 1.26 17.78 1.56
C THR A 37 0.29 18.19 2.65
N GLY A 38 -1.02 18.14 2.39
CA GLY A 38 -2.07 18.43 3.38
C GLY A 38 -2.00 17.48 4.56
N LEU A 39 -1.94 16.17 4.30
CA LEU A 39 -1.76 15.16 5.35
C LEU A 39 -0.42 15.32 6.08
N GLY A 40 0.66 15.58 5.35
CA GLY A 40 1.97 15.83 5.94
C GLY A 40 1.99 17.06 6.86
N LYS A 41 1.26 18.12 6.51
CA LYS A 41 1.09 19.29 7.38
C LYS A 41 0.26 18.95 8.62
N ALA A 42 -0.86 18.25 8.46
CA ALA A 42 -1.72 17.85 9.57
C ALA A 42 -0.98 16.97 10.60
N ALA A 43 -0.15 16.04 10.13
CA ALA A 43 0.62 15.14 11.00
C ALA A 43 1.97 15.72 11.47
N GLY A 44 2.35 16.93 11.05
CA GLY A 44 3.68 17.49 11.35
C GLY A 44 4.85 16.73 10.68
N LEU A 45 4.58 15.94 9.64
CA LEU A 45 5.55 15.07 8.95
C LEU A 45 6.07 15.65 7.62
N GLY A 46 5.45 16.74 7.16
CA GLY A 46 5.83 17.43 5.92
C GLY A 46 5.91 16.48 4.72
N GLY A 47 7.02 16.56 3.97
CA GLY A 47 7.23 15.76 2.76
C GLY A 47 7.42 14.25 2.99
N ALA A 48 7.45 13.76 4.24
CA ALA A 48 7.63 12.33 4.52
C ALA A 48 6.47 11.48 3.96
N ILE A 49 5.22 11.97 4.04
CA ILE A 49 4.03 11.28 3.52
C ILE A 49 4.20 10.92 2.04
N ALA A 50 4.58 11.90 1.20
CA ALA A 50 4.78 11.68 -0.23
C ALA A 50 5.91 10.68 -0.55
N ARG A 51 6.89 10.53 0.35
CA ARG A 51 7.96 9.52 0.22
C ARG A 51 7.46 8.12 0.62
N TRP A 52 6.74 8.03 1.72
CA TRP A 52 6.18 6.78 2.25
C TRP A 52 5.16 6.15 1.31
N GLU A 53 4.33 6.98 0.64
CA GLU A 53 3.45 6.52 -0.43
C GLU A 53 4.18 5.87 -1.61
N LYS A 54 5.46 6.18 -1.79
CA LYS A 54 6.34 5.62 -2.83
C LYS A 54 7.28 4.56 -2.27
N PHE A 55 6.99 4.00 -1.10
CA PHE A 55 7.81 3.00 -0.41
C PHE A 55 9.24 3.47 -0.06
N ARG A 56 9.46 4.78 -0.01
CA ARG A 56 10.76 5.36 0.35
C ARG A 56 10.84 5.56 1.86
N PHE A 57 11.14 4.48 2.57
CA PHE A 57 11.28 4.41 4.02
C PHE A 57 12.75 4.47 4.48
N ASN A 58 13.61 5.25 3.81
CA ASN A 58 15.00 5.43 4.25
C ASN A 58 15.26 6.91 4.60
N PRO A 59 15.44 7.27 5.88
CA PRO A 59 15.39 6.39 7.05
C PRO A 59 13.96 5.86 7.32
N PRO A 60 13.82 4.72 8.04
CA PRO A 60 12.51 4.18 8.39
C PRO A 60 11.74 5.15 9.28
N PRO A 61 10.39 5.19 9.21
CA PRO A 61 9.59 6.00 10.11
C PRO A 61 9.92 5.70 11.58
N SER A 62 10.20 6.73 12.37
CA SER A 62 10.41 6.57 13.80
C SER A 62 9.09 6.34 14.53
N ARG A 63 9.15 5.82 15.77
CA ARG A 63 7.95 5.64 16.62
C ARG A 63 7.18 6.95 16.79
N GLN A 64 7.87 8.05 17.11
CA GLN A 64 7.26 9.37 17.25
C GLN A 64 6.56 9.84 15.96
N GLN A 65 7.16 9.57 14.80
CA GLN A 65 6.54 9.90 13.51
C GLN A 65 5.28 9.09 13.25
N LEU A 66 5.28 7.79 13.61
CA LEU A 66 4.09 6.94 13.52
C LEU A 66 3.01 7.37 14.50
N GLU A 67 3.35 7.78 15.71
CA GLU A 67 2.41 8.33 16.70
C GLU A 67 1.79 9.66 16.22
N SER A 68 2.59 10.52 15.59
CA SER A 68 2.08 11.78 15.02
C SER A 68 1.11 11.52 13.86
N LEU A 69 1.40 10.52 13.01
CA LEU A 69 0.47 10.08 11.98
C LEU A 69 -0.79 9.45 12.58
N ALA A 70 -0.62 8.56 13.57
CA ALA A 70 -1.68 7.82 14.26
C ALA A 70 -2.77 8.74 14.81
N GLN A 71 -2.37 9.87 15.40
CA GLN A 71 -3.31 10.87 15.91
C GLN A 71 -4.22 11.46 14.82
N VAL A 72 -3.69 11.67 13.60
CA VAL A 72 -4.44 12.26 12.49
C VAL A 72 -5.33 11.24 11.78
N VAL A 73 -4.83 10.02 11.61
CA VAL A 73 -5.58 8.96 10.91
C VAL A 73 -6.44 8.10 11.84
N SER A 74 -6.39 8.38 13.15
CA SER A 74 -6.99 7.61 14.26
C SER A 74 -6.77 6.09 14.15
N VAL A 75 -5.53 5.71 13.89
CA VAL A 75 -5.07 4.31 13.84
C VAL A 75 -3.86 4.17 14.76
N GLU A 76 -3.85 3.17 15.63
CA GLU A 76 -2.73 2.89 16.54
C GLU A 76 -1.38 2.82 15.82
N ALA A 77 -0.34 3.39 16.44
CA ALA A 77 1.00 3.44 15.85
C ALA A 77 1.58 2.04 15.58
N ASP A 78 1.26 1.06 16.42
CA ASP A 78 1.65 -0.35 16.22
C ASP A 78 0.98 -0.95 14.98
N ARG A 79 -0.27 -0.56 14.70
CA ARG A 79 -0.96 -1.00 13.48
C ARG A 79 -0.36 -0.37 12.23
N LEU A 80 0.06 0.90 12.29
CA LEU A 80 0.80 1.54 11.19
C LEU A 80 2.18 0.90 10.98
N ALA A 81 2.86 0.50 12.05
CA ALA A 81 4.16 -0.19 11.96
C ALA A 81 4.06 -1.53 11.23
N GLN A 82 2.96 -2.27 11.39
CA GLN A 82 2.71 -3.53 10.67
C GLN A 82 2.57 -3.35 9.14
N MET A 83 2.33 -2.12 8.67
CA MET A 83 2.23 -1.80 7.24
C MET A 83 3.59 -1.47 6.59
N LEU A 84 4.66 -1.48 7.39
CA LEU A 84 6.04 -1.26 6.97
C LEU A 84 6.75 -2.60 6.75
N PRO A 85 7.86 -2.62 5.99
CA PRO A 85 8.73 -3.80 5.98
C PRO A 85 9.27 -4.09 7.40
N PRO A 86 9.30 -5.36 7.83
CA PRO A 86 9.98 -5.74 9.06
C PRO A 86 11.46 -5.35 9.04
N ALA A 87 12.05 -5.20 10.23
CA ALA A 87 13.47 -4.86 10.36
C ALA A 87 14.37 -5.85 9.59
N GLY A 88 15.29 -5.32 8.79
CA GLY A 88 16.20 -6.13 7.96
C GLY A 88 15.59 -6.69 6.66
N VAL A 89 14.28 -6.58 6.46
CA VAL A 89 13.63 -7.06 5.23
C VAL A 89 13.73 -6.00 4.13
N GLY A 90 14.52 -6.31 3.10
CA GLY A 90 14.65 -5.44 1.94
C GLY A 90 13.38 -5.41 1.09
N MET A 91 13.04 -4.24 0.55
CA MET A 91 11.91 -4.09 -0.38
C MET A 91 12.36 -3.91 -1.84
N LYS A 92 11.53 -4.40 -2.77
CA LYS A 92 11.48 -3.97 -4.16
C LYS A 92 10.56 -2.75 -4.21
N ILE A 93 11.13 -1.56 -4.44
CA ILE A 93 10.33 -0.33 -4.56
C ILE A 93 9.56 -0.34 -5.89
N GLU A 94 10.23 -0.80 -6.95
CA GLU A 94 9.66 -1.06 -8.27
C GLU A 94 10.18 -2.40 -8.82
N PRO A 95 9.43 -3.05 -9.71
CA PRO A 95 8.04 -2.74 -10.08
C PRO A 95 7.07 -2.97 -8.91
N ILE A 96 5.90 -2.33 -8.96
CA ILE A 96 4.80 -2.63 -8.03
C ILE A 96 4.23 -3.99 -8.38
N ARG A 97 4.02 -4.84 -7.38
CA ARG A 97 3.52 -6.20 -7.56
C ARG A 97 2.08 -6.35 -7.10
N LEU A 98 1.36 -7.27 -7.74
CA LEU A 98 -0.07 -7.51 -7.52
C LEU A 98 -0.37 -9.01 -7.57
N CYS A 99 -1.19 -9.48 -6.64
CA CYS A 99 -1.95 -10.73 -6.79
C CYS A 99 -3.41 -10.39 -7.07
N GLY A 100 -3.93 -10.77 -8.23
CA GLY A 100 -5.33 -10.55 -8.60
C GLY A 100 -6.30 -11.35 -7.73
N ALA A 101 -5.94 -12.58 -7.35
CA ALA A 101 -6.75 -13.39 -6.43
C ALA A 101 -6.90 -12.73 -5.04
N CYS A 102 -5.79 -12.35 -4.40
CA CYS A 102 -5.86 -11.61 -3.14
C CYS A 102 -6.66 -10.31 -3.27
N TYR A 103 -6.49 -9.58 -4.37
CA TYR A 103 -7.19 -8.31 -4.56
C TYR A 103 -8.70 -8.51 -4.74
N ALA A 104 -9.12 -9.64 -5.33
CA ALA A 104 -10.53 -10.01 -5.41
C ALA A 104 -11.15 -10.33 -4.03
N GLU A 105 -10.37 -10.92 -3.12
CA GLU A 105 -10.81 -11.23 -1.75
C GLU A 105 -10.83 -9.99 -0.85
N SER A 106 -9.79 -9.16 -0.93
CA SER A 106 -9.63 -7.95 -0.14
C SER A 106 -8.94 -6.91 -1.01
N PRO A 107 -9.63 -5.81 -1.40
CA PRO A 107 -9.15 -4.84 -2.39
C PRO A 107 -8.06 -3.93 -1.81
N CYS A 108 -6.95 -4.53 -1.36
CA CYS A 108 -5.79 -3.84 -0.84
C CYS A 108 -4.50 -4.39 -1.40
N HIS A 109 -3.54 -3.50 -1.60
CA HIS A 109 -2.16 -3.91 -1.85
C HIS A 109 -1.53 -4.43 -0.54
N LYS A 110 -1.05 -5.67 -0.55
CA LYS A 110 -0.38 -6.27 0.62
C LYS A 110 1.10 -5.89 0.65
N ILE A 111 1.63 -5.52 1.83
CA ILE A 111 3.02 -5.09 1.97
C ILE A 111 4.03 -6.18 1.59
N GLU A 112 3.69 -7.44 1.90
CA GLU A 112 4.54 -8.60 1.62
C GLU A 112 4.82 -8.80 0.13
N TRP A 113 3.93 -8.34 -0.74
CA TRP A 113 4.14 -8.40 -2.18
C TRP A 113 5.34 -7.58 -2.60
N GLN A 114 5.84 -6.63 -1.81
CA GLN A 114 7.01 -5.82 -2.14
C GLN A 114 8.30 -6.26 -1.46
N PHE A 115 8.32 -7.34 -0.66
CA PHE A 115 9.59 -7.82 -0.10
C PHE A 115 10.47 -8.50 -1.14
N LYS A 116 11.79 -8.26 -1.10
CA LYS A 116 12.75 -8.86 -2.06
C LYS A 116 12.72 -10.38 -2.07
N VAL A 117 12.42 -10.98 -0.91
CA VAL A 117 12.34 -12.42 -0.69
C VAL A 117 11.05 -13.05 -1.23
N THR A 118 10.00 -12.25 -1.47
CA THR A 118 8.71 -12.76 -1.95
C THR A 118 8.83 -13.19 -3.40
N GLN A 119 8.69 -14.49 -3.66
CA GLN A 119 8.75 -15.10 -4.99
C GLN A 119 7.38 -15.17 -5.69
N GLY A 120 6.30 -15.26 -4.91
CA GLY A 120 4.93 -15.35 -5.38
C GLY A 120 3.96 -15.04 -4.23
N CYS A 121 2.66 -15.11 -4.51
CA CYS A 121 1.64 -15.06 -3.49
C CYS A 121 1.58 -16.40 -2.74
N SER A 122 1.81 -16.37 -1.43
CA SER A 122 1.76 -17.56 -0.57
C SER A 122 0.33 -18.09 -0.39
N SER A 123 -0.66 -17.21 -0.29
CA SER A 123 -2.07 -17.58 -0.08
C SER A 123 -2.67 -18.33 -1.27
N HIS A 124 -2.30 -17.96 -2.50
CA HIS A 124 -2.88 -18.54 -3.72
C HIS A 124 -1.91 -19.41 -4.51
N ASN A 125 -0.64 -19.48 -4.10
CA ASN A 125 0.42 -20.16 -4.84
C ASN A 125 0.54 -19.68 -6.31
N LEU A 126 0.37 -18.38 -6.53
CA LEU A 126 0.38 -17.74 -7.84
C LEU A 126 1.57 -16.79 -8.01
N THR A 127 2.06 -16.65 -9.24
CA THR A 127 3.04 -15.61 -9.61
C THR A 127 2.47 -14.22 -9.36
N LEU A 128 3.25 -13.31 -8.79
CA LEU A 128 2.86 -11.90 -8.67
C LEU A 128 3.05 -11.18 -10.01
N LEU A 129 2.06 -10.40 -10.42
CA LEU A 129 2.13 -9.57 -11.63
C LEU A 129 2.91 -8.28 -11.33
N SER A 130 3.76 -7.82 -12.24
CA SER A 130 4.46 -6.53 -12.15
C SER A 130 3.93 -5.45 -13.09
N GLU A 131 3.03 -5.86 -13.99
CA GLU A 131 2.40 -5.02 -15.01
C GLU A 131 1.05 -5.64 -15.40
N CYS A 132 0.23 -4.85 -16.08
CA CYS A 132 -1.06 -5.32 -16.57
C CYS A 132 -0.84 -6.41 -17.65
N PRO A 133 -1.39 -7.61 -17.46
CA PRO A 133 -1.16 -8.72 -18.40
C PRO A 133 -1.84 -8.52 -19.76
N ASN A 134 -2.80 -7.59 -19.86
CA ASN A 134 -3.52 -7.30 -21.09
C ASN A 134 -2.82 -6.24 -21.96
N CYS A 135 -2.22 -5.21 -21.36
CA CYS A 135 -1.66 -4.07 -22.11
C CYS A 135 -0.19 -3.75 -21.80
N GLY A 136 0.47 -4.49 -20.89
CA GLY A 136 1.87 -4.29 -20.51
C GLY A 136 2.13 -3.04 -19.66
N ALA A 137 1.12 -2.24 -19.33
CA ALA A 137 1.32 -1.06 -18.51
C ALA A 137 1.72 -1.42 -17.08
N ARG A 138 2.81 -0.82 -16.57
CA ARG A 138 3.25 -0.98 -15.17
C ARG A 138 2.20 -0.45 -14.19
N PHE A 139 2.07 -1.13 -13.06
CA PHE A 139 1.20 -0.65 -11.99
C PHE A 139 1.78 0.61 -11.34
N LYS A 140 0.92 1.62 -11.12
CA LYS A 140 1.28 2.80 -10.32
C LYS A 140 1.49 2.42 -8.86
N VAL A 141 2.09 3.32 -8.08
CA VAL A 141 2.23 3.12 -6.63
C VAL A 141 0.85 2.89 -5.98
N PRO A 142 0.75 2.03 -4.95
CA PRO A 142 -0.54 1.64 -4.36
C PRO A 142 -1.38 2.80 -3.83
N ALA A 143 -0.75 3.88 -3.37
CA ALA A 143 -1.46 5.11 -2.97
C ALA A 143 -2.36 5.70 -4.07
N LEU A 144 -2.11 5.36 -5.35
CA LEU A 144 -2.87 5.83 -6.52
C LEU A 144 -3.88 4.81 -7.05
N TRP A 145 -4.06 3.67 -6.37
CA TRP A 145 -5.07 2.68 -6.75
C TRP A 145 -6.43 3.14 -6.21
N VAL A 146 -7.26 3.69 -7.09
CA VAL A 146 -8.60 4.21 -6.74
C VAL A 146 -9.62 3.07 -6.80
N ASP A 147 -9.83 2.52 -7.99
CA ASP A 147 -10.88 1.54 -8.27
C ASP A 147 -10.33 0.13 -8.56
N GLY A 148 -9.03 -0.08 -8.33
CA GLY A 148 -8.41 -1.39 -8.51
C GLY A 148 -8.41 -1.89 -9.96
N TRP A 149 -8.09 -1.03 -10.92
CA TRP A 149 -8.00 -1.38 -12.33
C TRP A 149 -6.73 -0.87 -13.01
N CYS A 150 -6.42 -1.43 -14.17
CA CYS A 150 -5.45 -0.84 -15.07
C CYS A 150 -5.95 0.52 -15.58
N GLN A 151 -5.13 1.57 -15.47
CA GLN A 151 -5.50 2.91 -15.90
C GLN A 151 -5.50 3.11 -17.43
N TRP A 152 -5.04 2.12 -18.19
CA TRP A 152 -4.93 2.20 -19.64
C TRP A 152 -6.00 1.37 -20.36
N CYS A 153 -6.21 0.12 -19.91
CA CYS A 153 -7.17 -0.79 -20.54
C CYS A 153 -8.36 -1.15 -19.66
N PHE A 154 -8.46 -0.59 -18.45
CA PHE A 154 -9.56 -0.78 -17.51
C PHE A 154 -9.80 -2.22 -17.04
N LEU A 155 -8.92 -3.16 -17.38
CA LEU A 155 -8.95 -4.51 -16.80
C LEU A 155 -8.83 -4.40 -15.28
N THR A 156 -9.81 -4.94 -14.56
CA THR A 156 -9.81 -4.94 -13.09
C THR A 156 -8.67 -5.80 -12.56
N PHE A 157 -8.09 -5.42 -11.43
CA PHE A 157 -7.04 -6.20 -10.76
C PHE A 157 -7.53 -7.59 -10.37
N ALA A 158 -8.80 -7.70 -9.96
CA ALA A 158 -9.44 -8.99 -9.67
C ALA A 158 -9.45 -9.90 -10.91
N ASP A 159 -9.82 -9.38 -12.08
CA ASP A 159 -9.83 -10.17 -13.33
C ASP A 159 -8.44 -10.59 -13.81
N MET A 160 -7.37 -9.94 -13.34
CA MET A 160 -6.00 -10.31 -13.72
C MET A 160 -5.58 -11.68 -13.20
N VAL A 161 -6.34 -12.28 -12.26
CA VAL A 161 -6.10 -13.64 -11.75
C VAL A 161 -6.02 -14.67 -12.88
N LYS A 162 -6.79 -14.49 -13.95
CA LYS A 162 -6.84 -15.40 -15.13
C LYS A 162 -5.50 -15.50 -15.88
N TYR A 163 -4.59 -14.55 -15.63
CA TYR A 163 -3.28 -14.46 -16.28
C TYR A 163 -2.13 -14.86 -15.34
N GLN A 164 -2.40 -15.06 -14.05
CA GLN A 164 -1.40 -15.50 -13.10
C GLN A 164 -1.15 -17.00 -13.25
N LYS A 165 0.12 -17.40 -13.22
CA LYS A 165 0.53 -18.80 -13.32
C LYS A 165 0.72 -19.39 -11.92
N SER A 166 0.62 -20.70 -11.81
CA SER A 166 1.04 -21.41 -10.61
C SER A 166 2.53 -21.17 -10.37
N LEU A 167 2.90 -20.86 -9.12
CA LEU A 167 4.28 -20.62 -8.74
C LEU A 167 5.15 -21.87 -8.96
N ASN A 168 4.57 -23.06 -8.73
CA ASN A 168 5.26 -24.33 -8.92
C ASN A 168 5.64 -24.58 -10.39
N GLU A 169 4.75 -24.22 -11.33
CA GLU A 169 5.00 -24.37 -12.76
C GLU A 169 6.00 -23.32 -13.28
N PHE A 170 6.05 -22.16 -12.63
CA PHE A 170 6.96 -21.08 -13.01
C PHE A 170 8.40 -21.36 -12.58
N LEU A 171 8.60 -21.89 -11.36
CA LEU A 171 9.95 -22.15 -10.81
C LEU A 171 10.65 -23.38 -11.39
N GLN A 172 9.93 -24.24 -12.13
CA GLN A 172 10.49 -25.41 -12.81
C GLN A 172 11.01 -25.13 -14.22
N LYS A 173 10.87 -23.90 -14.71
CA LYS A 173 11.37 -23.42 -16.01
C LYS A 173 12.60 -22.55 -15.83
#